data_AF-A0AAV2R643-F1
#
_entry.id   AF-A0AAV2R643-F1
#
_cell.length_a   1.000
_cell.length_b   1.000
_cell.length_c   1.000
_cell.angle_alpha   90.00
_cell.angle_beta   90.00
_cell.angle_gamma   90.00
#
_symmetry.space_group_name_H-M   'P 1'
#
loop_
_entity.id
_entity.type
_entity.pdbx_description
1 polymer ?
#
loop_
_entity_poly.entity_id
_entity_poly.type
_entity_poly.pdbx_seq_one_letter_code
_entity_poly.pdbx_strand_id
1 'polypeptide(L)'
;GSIDTIWKNVKADVEHVVLVIEETSSRLGRAVVLDFAKYPKLLVQYMNPGADMLKDISPGALPVVKFFHRKEKPETVSVKDKSHQDIFDLITKTLNLTKPKVKTNISTE
;
A
#
# COMPACT_ATOMS: atom_id res chain seq x y z
N GLY A 1 -6.35 -11.66 10.17
CA GLY A 1 -5.76 -12.71 9.31
C GLY A 1 -4.26 -12.69 9.48
N SER A 2 -3.60 -13.86 9.55
CA SER A 2 -2.13 -13.92 9.69
C SER A 2 -1.44 -13.35 8.44
N ILE A 3 -0.28 -12.71 8.62
CA ILE A 3 0.61 -12.26 7.55
C ILE A 3 0.96 -13.40 6.57
N ASP A 4 1.01 -14.65 7.07
CA ASP A 4 1.26 -15.84 6.25
C ASP A 4 0.15 -16.09 5.22
N THR A 5 -1.09 -15.70 5.54
CA THR A 5 -2.22 -15.85 4.62
C THR A 5 -2.15 -14.80 3.50
N ILE A 6 -1.62 -13.61 3.79
CA ILE A 6 -1.37 -12.58 2.78
C ILE A 6 -0.29 -13.11 1.82
N TRP A 7 0.86 -13.55 2.33
CA TRP A 7 1.98 -14.00 1.50
C TRP A 7 1.69 -15.25 0.66
N LYS A 8 0.80 -16.15 1.09
CA LYS A 8 0.37 -17.31 0.28
C LYS A 8 -0.30 -16.95 -1.05
N ASN A 9 -0.93 -15.78 -1.12
CA ASN A 9 -1.68 -15.32 -2.30
C ASN A 9 -0.94 -14.25 -3.11
N VAL A 10 0.27 -13.87 -2.67
CA VAL A 10 1.10 -12.86 -3.29
C VAL A 10 2.05 -13.54 -4.27
N LYS A 11 2.18 -13.01 -5.49
CA LYS A 11 3.09 -13.56 -6.50
C LYS A 11 4.54 -13.60 -5.95
N ALA A 12 5.31 -14.59 -6.39
CA ALA A 12 6.65 -14.86 -5.84
C ALA A 12 7.65 -13.70 -6.03
N ASP A 13 7.42 -12.83 -7.01
CA ASP A 13 8.22 -11.67 -7.39
C ASP A 13 7.89 -10.38 -6.62
N VAL A 14 6.82 -10.38 -5.81
CA VAL A 14 6.49 -9.25 -4.93
C VAL A 14 7.35 -9.31 -3.67
N GLU A 15 8.05 -8.20 -3.41
CA GLU A 15 8.96 -8.02 -2.28
C GLU A 15 8.28 -7.29 -1.12
N HIS A 16 7.32 -6.41 -1.43
CA HIS A 16 6.62 -5.56 -0.45
C HIS A 16 5.10 -5.62 -0.65
N VAL A 17 4.37 -5.65 0.47
CA VAL A 17 2.91 -5.48 0.46
C VAL A 17 2.56 -4.25 1.31
N VAL A 18 1.73 -3.37 0.76
CA VAL A 18 1.22 -2.18 1.43
C VAL A 18 -0.30 -2.22 1.44
N LEU A 19 -0.90 -2.06 2.62
CA LEU A 19 -2.35 -1.97 2.79
C LEU A 19 -2.74 -0.57 3.22
N VAL A 20 -3.60 0.08 2.43
CA VAL A 20 -4.27 1.33 2.81
C VAL A 20 -5.60 0.96 3.48
N ILE A 21 -5.72 1.22 4.77
CA ILE A 21 -6.92 0.94 5.55
C ILE A 21 -7.67 2.26 5.74
N GLU A 22 -8.88 2.33 5.17
CA GLU A 22 -9.65 3.56 5.08
C GLU A 22 -11.14 3.32 5.34
N GLU A 23 -11.88 4.39 5.64
CA GLU A 23 -13.33 4.34 5.76
C GLU A 23 -14.02 4.02 4.42
N THR A 24 -15.22 3.45 4.45
CA THR A 24 -15.97 3.02 3.25
C THR A 24 -16.32 4.17 2.31
N SER A 25 -16.44 5.39 2.82
CA SER A 25 -16.69 6.60 2.04
C SER A 25 -15.45 7.12 1.30
N SER A 26 -14.25 6.68 1.70
CA SER A 26 -12.98 7.18 1.16
C SER A 26 -12.67 6.59 -0.21
N ARG A 27 -11.99 7.38 -1.03
CA ARG A 27 -11.44 6.97 -2.34
C ARG A 27 -9.91 7.04 -2.37
N LEU A 28 -9.28 7.35 -1.24
CA LEU A 28 -7.85 7.59 -1.11
C LEU A 28 -7.05 6.33 -1.50
N GLY A 29 -7.41 5.17 -0.97
CA GLY A 29 -6.74 3.91 -1.27
C GLY A 29 -6.81 3.52 -2.74
N ARG A 30 -7.91 3.82 -3.43
CA ARG A 30 -8.03 3.61 -4.89
C ARG A 30 -7.02 4.43 -5.67
N ALA A 31 -6.85 5.71 -5.33
CA ALA A 31 -5.86 6.58 -5.98
C ALA A 31 -4.43 6.05 -5.75
N VAL A 32 -4.11 5.69 -4.51
CA VAL A 32 -2.78 5.14 -4.17
C VAL A 32 -2.50 3.83 -4.92
N VAL A 33 -3.47 2.93 -5.06
CA VAL A 33 -3.30 1.70 -5.86
C VAL A 33 -2.96 2.02 -7.32
N LEU A 34 -3.61 3.02 -7.91
CA LEU A 34 -3.33 3.43 -9.28
C LEU A 34 -1.94 4.05 -9.43
N ASP A 35 -1.49 4.84 -8.45
CA ASP A 35 -0.15 5.45 -8.45
C ASP A 35 0.97 4.39 -8.49
N PHE A 36 0.74 3.24 -7.85
CA PHE A 36 1.71 2.13 -7.77
C PHE A 36 1.47 1.00 -8.77
N ALA A 37 0.49 1.09 -9.66
CA ALA A 37 0.16 0.02 -10.62
C ALA A 37 1.33 -0.37 -11.54
N LYS A 38 2.33 0.52 -11.71
CA LYS A 38 3.52 0.30 -12.54
C LYS A 38 4.71 -0.28 -11.76
N TYR A 39 4.57 -0.58 -10.48
CA TYR A 39 5.66 -1.08 -9.61
C TYR A 39 5.54 -2.60 -9.43
N PRO A 40 6.18 -3.43 -10.27
CA PRO A 40 5.92 -4.88 -10.32
C PRO A 40 6.29 -5.64 -9.04
N LYS A 41 7.22 -5.10 -8.24
CA LYS A 41 7.69 -5.71 -6.98
C LYS A 41 6.89 -5.29 -5.74
N LEU A 42 5.91 -4.41 -5.92
CA LEU A 42 5.08 -3.86 -4.85
C LEU A 42 3.62 -4.22 -5.10
N LEU A 43 3.00 -4.87 -4.12
CA LEU A 43 1.55 -5.00 -4.08
C LEU A 43 0.98 -3.91 -3.18
N VAL A 44 0.17 -3.02 -3.75
CA VAL A 44 -0.65 -2.09 -2.98
C VAL A 44 -2.10 -2.56 -3.06
N GLN A 45 -2.76 -2.65 -1.91
CA GLN A 45 -4.20 -2.87 -1.82
C GLN A 45 -4.82 -1.86 -0.86
N TYR A 46 -6.13 -1.66 -1.00
CA TYR A 46 -6.90 -0.90 -0.03
C TYR A 46 -8.03 -1.75 0.51
N MET A 47 -8.45 -1.48 1.74
CA MET A 47 -9.58 -2.18 2.35
C MET A 47 -10.25 -1.34 3.43
N ASN A 48 -11.51 -1.68 3.72
CA ASN A 48 -12.18 -1.17 4.91
C ASN A 48 -11.77 -1.99 6.13
N PRO A 49 -11.57 -1.36 7.30
CA PRO A 49 -11.20 -2.07 8.51
C PRO A 49 -12.35 -2.96 8.98
N GLY A 50 -12.06 -4.23 9.25
CA GLY A 50 -12.96 -5.08 10.03
C GLY A 50 -12.90 -4.74 11.53
N ALA A 51 -13.89 -5.20 12.31
CA ALA A 51 -13.97 -4.95 13.75
C ALA A 51 -12.69 -5.34 14.52
N ASP A 52 -12.05 -6.46 14.13
CA ASP A 52 -10.80 -6.89 14.76
C ASP A 52 -9.62 -6.00 14.42
N MET A 53 -9.56 -5.44 13.21
CA MET A 53 -8.47 -4.55 12.81
C MET A 53 -8.55 -3.20 13.54
N LEU A 54 -9.76 -2.74 13.85
CA LEU A 54 -9.97 -1.52 14.63
C LEU A 54 -9.45 -1.62 16.07
N LYS A 55 -9.31 -2.83 16.63
CA LYS A 55 -8.70 -3.03 17.95
C LYS A 55 -7.21 -2.68 17.96
N ASP A 56 -6.54 -2.88 16.83
CA ASP A 56 -5.11 -2.63 16.64
C ASP A 56 -4.81 -1.24 16.08
N ILE A 57 -5.83 -0.43 15.80
CA ILE A 57 -5.71 0.92 15.24
C ILE A 57 -6.24 1.91 16.27
N SER A 58 -5.46 2.93 16.60
CA SER A 58 -5.89 3.96 17.54
C SER A 58 -7.20 4.63 17.07
N PRO A 59 -8.18 4.86 17.97
CA PRO A 59 -9.42 5.52 17.62
C PRO A 59 -9.18 6.85 16.89
N GLY A 60 -9.86 7.04 15.75
CA GLY A 60 -9.75 8.26 14.96
C GLY A 60 -8.45 8.43 14.17
N ALA A 61 -7.61 7.39 14.08
CA ALA A 61 -6.35 7.40 13.34
C ALA A 61 -6.49 7.04 11.85
N LEU A 62 -7.68 6.61 11.41
CA LEU A 62 -7.93 6.33 9.99
C LEU A 62 -7.88 7.63 9.16
N PRO A 63 -7.44 7.56 7.89
CA PRO A 63 -6.83 6.40 7.23
C PRO A 63 -5.43 6.04 7.76
N VAL A 64 -5.05 4.77 7.66
CA VAL A 64 -3.70 4.29 8.00
C VAL A 64 -3.09 3.48 6.86
N VAL A 65 -1.76 3.48 6.76
CA VAL A 65 -0.99 2.63 5.86
C VAL A 65 -0.27 1.57 6.68
N LYS A 66 -0.47 0.29 6.34
CA LYS A 66 0.29 -0.83 6.90
C LYS A 66 1.32 -1.36 5.91
N PHE A 67 2.56 -1.45 6.34
CA PHE A 67 3.68 -2.01 5.59
C PHE A 67 3.95 -3.44 6.03
N PHE A 68 4.02 -4.36 5.08
CA PHE A 68 4.37 -5.76 5.31
C PHE A 68 5.63 -6.10 4.52
N HIS A 69 6.67 -6.47 5.25
CA HIS A 69 7.93 -6.95 4.71
C HIS A 69 8.04 -8.44 5.02
N ARG A 70 8.65 -9.24 4.12
CA ARG A 70 8.68 -10.72 4.26
C ARG A 70 9.30 -11.23 5.57
N LYS A 71 10.15 -10.44 6.23
CA LYS A 71 10.93 -10.87 7.41
C LYS A 71 10.87 -9.89 8.58
N GLU A 72 9.99 -8.90 8.51
CA GLU A 72 9.92 -7.84 9.52
C GLU A 72 8.50 -7.75 10.06
N LYS A 73 8.39 -7.18 11.26
CA LYS A 73 7.08 -6.94 11.85
C LYS A 73 6.33 -5.90 11.01
N PRO A 74 5.01 -6.02 10.87
CA PRO A 74 4.23 -5.00 10.17
C PRO A 74 4.35 -3.64 10.86
N GLU A 75 4.56 -2.60 10.07
CA GLU A 75 4.53 -1.22 10.56
C GLU A 75 3.21 -0.56 10.18
N THR A 76 2.67 0.29 11.06
CA THR A 76 1.42 1.03 10.81
C THR A 76 1.68 2.51 10.98
N VAL A 77 1.32 3.29 9.96
CA VAL A 77 1.48 4.75 9.96
C VAL A 77 0.12 5.38 9.71
N SER A 78 -0.32 6.28 10.61
CA SER A 78 -1.51 7.09 10.36
C SER A 78 -1.21 8.12 9.28
N VAL A 79 -2.12 8.22 8.31
CA VAL A 79 -2.06 9.17 7.19
C VAL A 79 -3.30 10.05 7.17
N LYS A 80 -3.83 10.32 8.37
CA LYS A 80 -4.92 11.26 8.56
C LYS A 80 -4.53 12.63 7.99
N ASP A 81 -5.46 13.25 7.29
CA ASP A 81 -5.30 14.54 6.63
C ASP A 81 -4.19 14.58 5.55
N LYS A 82 -3.77 13.42 5.04
CA LYS A 82 -2.82 13.30 3.93
C LYS A 82 -3.51 13.07 2.59
N SER A 83 -2.94 13.65 1.55
CA SER A 83 -3.35 13.38 0.16
C SER A 83 -2.78 12.05 -0.34
N HIS A 84 -3.27 11.55 -1.49
CA HIS A 84 -2.69 10.35 -2.10
C HIS A 84 -1.22 10.59 -2.52
N GLN A 85 -0.85 11.82 -2.88
CA GLN A 85 0.52 12.19 -3.22
C GLN A 85 1.45 12.12 -2.01
N ASP A 86 1.00 12.60 -0.84
CA ASP A 86 1.77 12.45 0.41
C ASP A 86 2.01 10.97 0.76
N ILE A 87 1.00 10.13 0.51
CA ILE A 87 1.08 8.68 0.74
C ILE A 87 2.03 8.03 -0.26
N PHE A 88 2.02 8.47 -1.52
CA PHE A 88 2.97 8.03 -2.53
C PHE A 88 4.42 8.33 -2.10
N ASP A 89 4.68 9.56 -1.65
CA ASP A 89 6.00 9.97 -1.18
C ASP A 89 6.42 9.20 0.08
N LEU A 90 5.48 8.94 0.98
CA LEU A 90 5.70 8.08 2.16
C LEU A 90 6.12 6.67 1.73
N ILE A 91 5.34 6.01 0.87
CA ILE A 91 5.61 4.62 0.47
C ILE A 91 6.93 4.52 -0.29
N THR A 92 7.19 5.44 -1.23
CA THR A 92 8.44 5.43 -2.01
C THR A 92 9.66 5.64 -1.13
N LYS A 93 9.59 6.54 -0.14
CA LYS A 93 10.67 6.77 0.82
C LYS A 93 10.87 5.57 1.75
N THR A 94 9.82 5.05 2.36
CA THR A 94 9.90 3.92 3.30
C THR A 94 10.46 2.67 2.64
N LEU A 95 10.07 2.40 1.40
CA LEU A 95 10.49 1.21 0.66
C LEU A 95 11.70 1.44 -0.25
N ASN A 96 12.29 2.64 -0.22
CA ASN A 96 13.41 3.04 -1.09
C ASN A 96 13.18 2.71 -2.58
N LEU A 97 11.97 3.00 -3.08
CA LEU A 97 11.57 2.63 -4.44
C LEU A 97 12.10 3.64 -5.45
N THR A 98 12.62 3.12 -6.56
CA THR A 98 12.93 3.94 -7.74
C THR A 98 11.74 3.93 -8.71
N LYS A 99 11.45 5.07 -9.34
CA LYS A 99 10.39 5.14 -10.36
C LYS A 99 10.72 4.16 -11.49
N PRO A 100 9.75 3.33 -11.94
CA PRO A 100 9.95 2.44 -13.07
C PRO A 100 10.35 3.27 -14.30
N LYS A 101 11.45 2.91 -14.96
CA LYS A 101 11.78 3.47 -16.27
C LYS A 101 10.76 2.96 -17.27
N VAL A 102 9.81 3.80 -17.65
CA VAL A 102 8.86 3.48 -18.72
C VAL A 102 9.68 3.37 -20.01
N LYS A 103 9.81 2.16 -20.56
CA LYS A 103 10.28 1.99 -21.94
C LYS A 103 9.11 2.33 -22.85
N THR A 104 9.04 3.57 -23.31
CA THR A 104 8.17 3.95 -24.43
C THR A 104 8.76 3.34 -25.70
N ASN A 105 8.30 2.15 -26.07
CA ASN A 105 8.39 1.71 -27.45
C ASN A 105 7.31 2.46 -28.23
N ILE A 106 7.59 3.71 -28.59
CA ILE A 106 6.79 4.39 -29.61
C ILE A 106 7.41 3.96 -30.94
N SER A 107 6.86 2.90 -31.52
CA SER A 107 7.01 2.66 -32.95
C SER A 107 6.09 3.65 -33.66
N THR A 108 6.66 4.67 -34.27
CA THR A 108 6.01 5.43 -35.33
C THR A 108 6.06 4.59 -36.60
N GLU A 109 4.91 4.14 -37.07
CA GLU A 109 4.69 3.83 -38.50
C GLU A 109 4.36 5.12 -39.26
#